data_AF-A0A7Z0TPL6-F1
#
_entry.id   AF-A0A7Z0TPL6-F1
#
_cell.length_a   1.000
_cell.length_b   1.000
_cell.length_c   1.000
_cell.angle_alpha   90.00
_cell.angle_beta   90.00
_cell.angle_gamma   90.00
#
_symmetry.space_group_name_H-M   'P 1'
#
loop_
_entity.id
_entity.type
_entity.pdbx_description
1 polymer ?
#
loop_
_entity_poly.entity_id
_entity_poly.type
_entity_poly.pdbx_seq_one_letter_code
_entity_poly.pdbx_strand_id
1 'polypeptide(L)' 'MTLLDAGEYIAALPKKEHAAPEWQAAMEALILVAEGGGPTMFARIGIMRALNRHHVPELNPKRKEPHWGRRKLRRDQ' A
#
# COMPACT_ATOMS: atom_id res chain seq x y z
N MET A 1 9.18 14.97 -3.88
CA MET A 1 9.50 13.54 -3.81
C MET A 1 9.14 12.92 -5.14
N THR A 2 10.16 12.48 -5.87
CA THR A 2 10.07 11.85 -7.20
C THR A 2 10.13 10.32 -7.07
N LEU A 3 9.92 9.59 -8.18
CA LEU A 3 10.13 8.14 -8.22
C LEU A 3 11.61 7.77 -8.04
N LEU A 4 12.53 8.63 -8.51
CA LEU A 4 13.96 8.46 -8.32
C LEU A 4 14.32 8.54 -6.84
N ASP A 5 13.83 9.56 -6.13
CA ASP A 5 14.05 9.71 -4.68
C ASP A 5 13.58 8.46 -3.91
N ALA A 6 12.48 7.84 -4.34
CA ALA A 6 11.97 6.61 -3.73
C ALA A 6 12.88 5.40 -4.01
N GLY A 7 13.44 5.29 -5.22
CA GLY A 7 14.38 4.24 -5.58
C GLY A 7 15.70 4.36 -4.81
N GLU A 8 16.24 5.58 -4.70
CA GLU A 8 17.43 5.86 -3.92
C GLU A 8 17.22 5.54 -2.43
N TYR A 9 16.06 5.87 -1.89
CA TYR A 9 15.72 5.54 -0.51
C TYR A 9 15.70 4.01 -0.29
N ILE A 10 15.05 3.25 -1.17
CA ILE A 10 14.99 1.78 -1.03
C ILE A 10 16.39 1.18 -1.15
N ALA A 11 17.21 1.65 -2.10
CA ALA A 11 18.57 1.16 -2.31
C ALA A 11 19.49 1.41 -1.11
N ALA A 12 19.22 2.46 -0.32
CA ALA A 12 19.98 2.79 0.88
C ALA A 12 19.61 1.94 2.12
N LEU A 13 18.56 1.11 2.05
CA LEU A 13 18.11 0.32 3.19
C LEU A 13 19.12 -0.77 3.59
N PRO A 14 19.22 -1.11 4.90
CA PRO A 14 19.97 -2.28 5.33
C PRO A 14 19.45 -3.55 4.66
N LYS A 15 20.35 -4.50 4.31
CA LYS A 15 19.99 -5.74 3.60
C LYS A 15 18.81 -6.50 4.20
N LYS A 16 18.70 -6.52 5.54
CA LYS A 16 17.60 -7.17 6.27
C LYS A 16 16.25 -6.49 6.03
N GLU A 17 16.23 -5.17 5.89
CA GLU A 17 15.01 -4.43 5.57
C GLU A 17 14.69 -4.53 4.10
N HIS A 18 15.69 -4.35 3.24
CA HIS A 18 15.55 -4.47 1.79
C HIS A 18 14.99 -5.85 1.36
N ALA A 19 15.41 -6.93 2.03
CA ALA A 19 14.93 -8.29 1.75
C ALA A 19 13.53 -8.60 2.32
N ALA A 20 12.92 -7.68 3.07
CA ALA A 20 11.57 -7.91 3.58
C ALA A 20 10.54 -7.88 2.44
N PRO A 21 9.50 -8.73 2.50
CA PRO A 21 8.55 -8.89 1.42
C PRO A 21 7.81 -7.60 1.07
N GLU A 22 7.57 -6.72 2.04
CA GLU A 22 6.92 -5.43 1.81
C GLU A 22 7.81 -4.47 1.03
N TRP A 23 9.13 -4.50 1.28
CA TRP A 23 10.11 -3.69 0.54
C TRP A 23 10.35 -4.22 -0.87
N GLN A 24 10.36 -5.54 -1.06
CA GLN A 24 10.41 -6.17 -2.39
C GLN A 24 9.18 -5.78 -3.23
N ALA A 25 7.97 -5.89 -2.66
CA ALA A 25 6.75 -5.49 -3.34
C ALA A 25 6.72 -3.98 -3.65
N ALA A 26 7.29 -3.14 -2.79
CA ALA A 26 7.43 -1.71 -3.06
C ALA A 26 8.39 -1.43 -4.22
N MET A 27 9.51 -2.16 -4.34
CA MET A 27 10.40 -2.06 -5.50
C MET A 27 9.74 -2.51 -6.79
N GLU A 28 9.06 -3.66 -6.79
CA GLU A 28 8.36 -4.15 -7.98
C GLU A 28 7.31 -3.14 -8.48
N ALA A 29 6.55 -2.56 -7.56
CA ALA A 29 5.59 -1.50 -7.88
C ALA A 29 6.27 -0.22 -8.41
N LEU A 30 7.47 0.10 -7.90
CA LEU A 30 8.25 1.24 -8.37
C LEU A 30 8.77 1.02 -9.80
N ILE A 31 9.33 -0.16 -10.08
CA ILE A 31 9.81 -0.56 -11.41
C ILE A 31 8.65 -0.56 -12.41
N LEU A 32 7.49 -1.13 -12.04
CA LEU A 32 6.29 -1.14 -12.88
C LEU A 32 5.85 0.27 -13.30
N VAL A 33 5.90 1.24 -12.38
CA VAL A 33 5.53 2.62 -12.67
C VAL A 33 6.60 3.30 -13.53
N ALA A 34 7.88 3.08 -13.23
CA ALA A 34 9.00 3.72 -13.93
C ALA A 34 9.16 3.24 -15.37
N GLU A 35 8.97 1.95 -15.64
CA GLU A 35 9.18 1.35 -16.96
C GLU A 35 7.87 1.13 -17.73
N GLY A 36 6.80 0.74 -17.03
CA GLY A 36 5.53 0.35 -17.65
C GLY A 36 4.48 1.46 -17.74
N GLY A 37 4.77 2.66 -17.20
CA GLY A 37 3.78 3.75 -17.14
C GLY A 37 2.56 3.42 -16.27
N GLY A 38 2.70 2.47 -15.34
CA GLY A 38 1.63 2.06 -14.45
C GLY A 38 1.16 3.20 -13.52
N PRO A 39 -0.03 3.09 -12.91
CA PRO A 39 -0.54 4.10 -12.00
C PRO A 39 0.44 4.38 -10.84
N THR A 40 0.87 5.63 -10.68
CA THR A 40 1.78 6.09 -9.61
C THR A 40 1.31 5.71 -8.20
N MET A 41 0.01 5.52 -8.04
CA MET A 41 -0.59 5.05 -6.79
C MET A 41 -0.08 3.68 -6.34
N PHE A 42 0.33 2.79 -7.24
CA PHE A 42 0.89 1.48 -6.86
C PHE A 42 2.21 1.64 -6.11
N ALA A 43 3.16 2.41 -6.66
CA ALA A 43 4.40 2.72 -5.98
C ALA A 43 4.15 3.38 -4.62
N ARG A 44 3.20 4.34 -4.57
CA ARG A 44 2.83 5.01 -3.31
C ARG A 44 2.26 4.04 -2.27
N ILE A 45 1.37 3.13 -2.64
CA ILE A 45 0.78 2.14 -1.73
C ILE A 45 1.85 1.15 -1.26
N GLY A 46 2.73 0.71 -2.15
CA GLY A 46 3.85 -0.19 -1.84
C GLY A 46 4.77 0.42 -0.78
N ILE A 47 5.24 1.65 -1.01
CA ILE A 47 6.08 2.40 -0.06
C ILE A 47 5.37 2.56 1.29
N MET A 48 4.09 2.95 1.29
CA MET A 48 3.33 3.11 2.54
C MET A 48 3.18 1.80 3.31
N ARG A 49 2.96 0.67 2.64
CA ARG A 49 2.94 -0.65 3.29
C ARG A 49 4.30 -1.03 3.87
N ALA A 50 5.37 -0.80 3.13
CA ALA A 50 6.72 -1.11 3.58
C ALA A 50 7.14 -0.29 4.81
N LEU A 51 6.81 1.00 4.82
CA LEU A 51 7.02 1.88 5.98
C LEU A 51 6.20 1.44 7.20
N ASN A 52 4.97 0.96 7.00
CA ASN A 52 4.07 0.54 8.07
C ASN A 52 4.16 -0.97 8.40
N ARG A 53 5.17 -1.70 7.91
CA ARG A 53 5.27 -3.17 8.06
C ARG A 53 5.21 -3.68 9.51
N HIS A 54 5.66 -2.87 10.47
CA HIS A 54 5.63 -3.20 11.90
C HIS A 54 4.47 -2.57 12.66
N HIS A 55 3.59 -1.86 11.95
CA HIS A 55 2.43 -1.21 12.53
C HIS A 55 1.18 -2.05 12.26
N VAL A 56 0.59 -2.60 13.32
CA VAL A 56 -0.74 -3.19 13.24
C VAL A 56 -1.76 -2.06 13.43
N PRO A 57 -2.59 -1.75 12.42
CA PRO A 57 -3.61 -0.74 12.58
C PRO A 57 -4.61 -1.18 13.66
N GLU A 58 -4.84 -0.34 14.67
CA GLU A 58 -5.90 -0.56 15.65
C GLU A 58 -7.26 -0.46 14.96
N LEU A 59 -7.85 -1.61 14.64
CA LEU A 59 -9.19 -1.68 14.09
C LEU A 59 -10.20 -1.36 15.20
N ASN A 60 -10.59 -0.10 15.34
CA ASN A 60 -11.63 0.29 16.30
C ASN A 60 -12.98 -0.34 15.89
N PRO A 61 -13.49 -1.34 16.63
CA PRO A 61 -14.73 -2.04 16.27
C PRO A 61 -15.97 -1.14 16.43
N LYS A 62 -15.90 -0.06 17.22
CA LYS A 62 -17.03 0.87 17.46
C LYS A 62 -17.30 1.82 16.30
N ARG A 63 -16.45 1.85 15.27
CA ARG A 63 -16.53 2.84 14.17
C ARG A 63 -17.48 2.45 13.03
N LYS A 64 -18.18 1.32 13.11
CA LYS A 64 -19.10 0.87 12.04
C LYS A 64 -20.50 0.61 12.58
N GLU A 65 -21.21 1.68 12.88
CA GLU A 65 -22.62 1.70 12.51
C GLU A 65 -22.68 2.26 11.08
N PRO A 66 -23.02 1.44 10.08
CA PRO A 66 -23.22 1.97 8.75
C PRO A 66 -24.42 2.93 8.79
N HIS A 67 -24.16 4.22 8.54
CA HIS A 67 -25.19 5.26 8.48
C HIS A 67 -26.29 4.98 7.42
N TRP A 68 -26.07 4.01 6.53
CA TRP A 68 -27.00 3.66 5.47
C TRP A 68 -28.20 2.81 5.90
N GLY A 69 -28.34 2.48 7.20
CA GLY A 69 -29.52 1.83 7.78
C GLY A 69 -29.80 0.44 7.19
N ARG A 70 -30.79 -0.30 7.72
CA ARG A 70 -31.18 -1.62 7.18
C ARG A 70 -31.93 -1.47 5.85
N ARG A 71 -31.27 -1.04 4.78
CA ARG A 71 -31.84 -1.08 3.43
C ARG A 71 -31.89 -2.53 2.95
N LYS A 72 -33.10 -3.09 2.87
CA LYS A 72 -33.34 -4.39 2.25
C LYS A 72 -33.16 -4.24 0.74
N LEU A 73 -32.09 -4.82 0.19
CA LEU A 73 -31.98 -5.03 -1.25
C LEU A 73 -32.93 -6.18 -1.62
N ARG A 74 -34.02 -5.90 -2.35
CA ARG A 74 -34.70 -6.95 -3.11
C ARG A 74 -33.80 -7.28 -4.29
N ARG A 75 -32.97 -8.31 -4.12
CA ARG A 75 -32.50 -9.08 -5.26
C ARG A 75 -33.49 -10.21 -5.45
N ASP A 76 -33.82 -10.47 -6.71
CA ASP A 76 -34.78 -11.47 -7.20
C ASP A 76 -36.20 -10.91 -7.41
N GLN A 77 -36.38 -10.29 -8.58
CA GLN A 77 -37.55 -10.48 -9.44
C GLN A 77 -37.07 -10.77 -10.85
#